data_AF-A0A430HCN4-F1
#
_entry.id   AF-A0A430HCN4-F1
#
_cell.length_a   1.000
_cell.length_b   1.000
_cell.length_c   1.000
_cell.angle_alpha   90.00
_cell.angle_beta   90.00
_cell.angle_gamma   90.00
#
_symmetry.space_group_name_H-M   'P 1'
#
loop_
_entity.id
_entity.type
_entity.pdbx_description
1 polymer ?
#
loop_
_entity_poly.entity_id
_entity_poly.type
_entity_poly.pdbx_seq_one_letter_code
_entity_poly.pdbx_strand_id
1 'polypeptide(L)' 'MKAEYAKYAGVHFHIPTHNGGMYLEGFPGQPGNQAKFIANQKDSGGIHNLKHELVHFLDAGFNLHSDF' A
#
# COMPACT_ATOMS: atom_id res chain seq x y z
N MET A 1 17.40 -2.34 2.51
CA MET A 1 16.05 -2.41 1.90
C MET A 1 14.92 -2.69 2.90
N LYS A 2 14.80 -3.88 3.53
CA LYS A 2 13.67 -4.18 4.45
C LYS A 2 13.69 -3.39 5.77
N ALA A 3 14.88 -2.99 6.23
CA ALA A 3 15.09 -2.32 7.50
C ALA A 3 14.49 -0.91 7.59
N GLU A 4 14.60 -0.09 6.53
CA GLU A 4 14.12 1.30 6.56
C GLU A 4 12.58 1.36 6.63
N TYR A 5 11.86 0.51 5.91
CA TYR A 5 10.40 0.41 6.05
C TYR A 5 9.95 -0.13 7.38
N ALA A 6 10.61 -1.18 7.88
CA ALA A 6 10.35 -1.66 9.22
C ALA A 6 10.54 -0.57 10.28
N LYS A 7 11.54 0.29 10.09
CA LYS A 7 11.90 1.39 10.99
C LYS A 7 10.96 2.59 10.90
N TYR A 8 10.56 2.98 9.70
CA TYR A 8 9.89 4.27 9.46
C TYR A 8 8.41 4.13 9.12
N ALA A 9 8.00 3.12 8.34
CA ALA A 9 6.65 3.08 7.79
C ALA A 9 5.59 2.89 8.89
N GLY A 10 5.89 2.08 9.92
CA GLY A 10 4.98 1.87 11.04
C GLY A 10 4.77 3.15 11.87
N VAL A 11 5.82 3.93 12.10
CA VAL A 11 5.73 5.18 12.89
C VAL A 11 5.07 6.29 12.07
N HIS A 12 5.42 6.44 10.79
CA HIS A 12 4.88 7.54 9.98
C HIS A 12 3.45 7.30 9.50
N PHE A 13 3.09 6.05 9.21
CA PHE A 13 1.80 5.72 8.60
C PHE A 13 0.90 4.85 9.49
N HIS A 14 1.34 4.45 10.68
CA HIS A 14 0.58 3.63 11.63
C HIS A 14 0.15 2.27 11.04
N ILE A 15 1.05 1.60 10.31
CA ILE A 15 0.80 0.31 9.64
C ILE A 15 1.68 -0.83 10.18
N PRO A 16 1.23 -2.09 10.11
CA PRO A 16 2.13 -3.22 10.28
C PRO A 16 3.20 -3.22 9.18
N THR A 17 4.45 -3.48 9.55
CA THR A 17 5.59 -3.42 8.62
C THR A 17 6.19 -4.77 8.28
N HIS A 18 5.57 -5.86 8.78
CA HIS A 18 6.00 -7.23 8.54
C HIS A 18 5.46 -7.79 7.20
N ASN A 19 5.39 -6.95 6.18
CA ASN A 19 4.92 -7.22 4.82
C ASN A 19 5.83 -6.49 3.80
N GLY A 20 5.51 -6.56 2.51
CA GLY A 20 6.29 -5.91 1.45
C GLY A 20 5.82 -4.50 1.06
N GLY A 21 4.78 -4.00 1.73
CA GLY A 21 4.00 -2.83 1.34
C GLY A 21 2.58 -2.98 1.86
N MET A 22 1.83 -1.86 1.89
CA MET A 22 0.44 -1.88 2.31
C MET A 22 -0.39 -0.90 1.50
N TYR A 23 -1.55 -1.37 1.04
CA TYR A 23 -2.63 -0.56 0.52
C TYR A 23 -3.58 -0.13 1.66
N LEU A 24 -3.93 1.15 1.68
CA LEU A 24 -4.89 1.73 2.62
C LEU A 24 -6.00 2.39 1.82
N GLU A 25 -7.15 1.73 1.76
CA GLU A 25 -8.29 2.18 0.94
C GLU A 25 -8.98 3.44 1.50
N GLY A 26 -8.97 3.59 2.82
CA GLY A 26 -9.72 4.65 3.51
C GLY A 26 -11.22 4.36 3.51
N PHE A 27 -12.05 5.36 3.20
CA PHE A 27 -13.50 5.24 3.12
C PHE A 27 -14.00 5.60 1.71
N PRO A 28 -14.07 4.65 0.76
CA PRO A 28 -14.39 4.91 -0.64
C PRO A 28 -15.63 5.75 -0.89
N GLY A 29 -16.65 5.61 -0.03
CA GLY A 29 -17.91 6.34 -0.13
C GLY A 29 -17.89 7.78 0.41
N GLN A 30 -16.80 8.24 1.03
CA GLN A 30 -16.71 9.59 1.58
C GLN A 30 -16.09 10.58 0.58
N PRO A 31 -16.71 11.76 0.38
CA PRO A 31 -16.10 12.83 -0.40
C PRO A 31 -14.73 13.20 0.18
N GLY A 32 -13.69 13.14 -0.65
CA GLY A 32 -12.31 13.40 -0.23
C GLY A 32 -11.53 12.15 0.21
N ASN A 33 -12.06 10.94 0.01
CA ASN A 33 -11.26 9.73 0.22
C ASN A 33 -10.02 9.72 -0.69
N GLN A 34 -8.88 9.39 -0.10
CA GLN A 34 -7.63 9.22 -0.83
C GLN A 34 -6.98 7.91 -0.42
N ALA A 35 -7.10 6.91 -1.29
CA ALA A 35 -6.38 5.66 -1.14
C ALA A 35 -4.87 5.90 -1.21
N LYS A 36 -4.12 5.16 -0.39
CA LYS A 36 -2.66 5.28 -0.30
C LYS A 36 -2.01 3.92 -0.50
N PHE A 37 -0.88 3.95 -1.20
CA PHE A 37 0.01 2.80 -1.29
C PHE A 37 1.35 3.17 -0.66
N ILE A 38 1.77 2.39 0.34
CA ILE A 38 3.00 2.63 1.08
C ILE A 38 3.96 1.48 0.80
N ALA A 39 5.09 1.78 0.16
CA ALA A 39 6.11 0.79 -0.17
C ALA A 39 7.52 1.38 -0.18
N ASN A 40 8.51 0.50 -0.17
CA ASN A 40 9.90 0.88 -0.36
C ASN A 40 10.29 1.00 -1.82
N GLN A 41 11.20 1.92 -2.10
CA GLN A 41 12.03 1.86 -3.28
C GLN A 41 13.22 0.91 -3.06
N LYS A 42 13.55 0.13 -4.08
CA LYS A 42 14.76 -0.68 -4.19
C LYS A 42 15.90 0.21 -4.67
N ASP A 43 17.12 -0.11 -4.29
CA ASP A 43 18.36 0.56 -4.73
C ASP A 43 18.48 0.61 -6.26
N SER A 44 17.88 -0.34 -6.99
CA SER A 44 17.80 -0.35 -8.45
C SER A 44 16.76 0.63 -9.02
N GLY A 45 16.16 1.49 -8.19
CA GLY A 45 15.15 2.50 -8.56
C GLY A 45 13.70 2.00 -8.62
N GLY A 46 13.45 0.68 -8.62
CA GLY A 46 12.10 0.10 -8.69
C GLY A 46 11.38 0.06 -7.34
N ILE A 47 10.05 0.12 -7.33
CA ILE A 47 9.25 0.01 -6.09
C ILE A 47 9.00 -1.47 -5.75
N HIS A 48 9.21 -1.86 -4.49
CA HIS A 48 8.93 -3.21 -4.00
C HIS A 48 7.43 -3.49 -4.06
N ASN A 49 7.05 -4.65 -4.62
CA ASN A 49 5.66 -5.12 -4.75
C ASN A 49 4.67 -4.19 -5.47
N LEU A 50 5.13 -3.18 -6.20
CA LEU A 50 4.25 -2.23 -6.90
C LEU A 50 3.20 -2.89 -7.79
N LYS A 51 3.60 -3.88 -8.60
CA LYS A 51 2.65 -4.58 -9.48
C LYS A 51 1.61 -5.39 -8.70
N HIS A 52 2.00 -6.01 -7.59
CA HIS A 52 1.10 -6.81 -6.76
C HIS A 52 -0.01 -5.92 -6.18
N GLU A 53 0.37 -4.77 -5.65
CA GLU A 53 -0.51 -3.86 -4.93
C GLU A 53 -1.34 -2.99 -5.87
N LEU A 54 -0.82 -2.69 -7.07
CA LEU A 54 -1.60 -2.06 -8.14
C LEU A 54 -2.74 -2.96 -8.63
N VAL A 55 -2.55 -4.28 -8.67
CA VAL A 55 -3.62 -5.23 -9.01
C VAL A 55 -4.71 -5.18 -7.95
N HIS A 56 -4.37 -5.21 -6.66
CA HIS A 56 -5.35 -5.08 -5.56
C HIS A 56 -6.17 -3.79 -5.65
N PHE A 57 -5.52 -2.66 -5.95
CA PHE A 57 -6.22 -1.39 -6.17
C PHE A 57 -7.25 -1.46 -7.31
N LEU A 58 -6.86 -2.04 -8.44
CA LEU A 58 -7.76 -2.17 -9.59
C LEU A 58 -8.89 -3.15 -9.31
N ASP A 59 -8.62 -4.24 -8.58
CA ASP A 59 -9.64 -5.22 -8.23
C ASP A 59 -10.67 -4.64 -7.26
N ALA A 60 -10.24 -3.94 -6.21
CA ALA A 60 -11.14 -3.24 -5.28
C ALA A 60 -12.03 -2.19 -5.98
N GLY A 61 -11.47 -1.47 -6.96
CA GLY A 61 -12.19 -0.40 -7.66
C GLY A 61 -13.11 -0.86 -8.80
N PHE A 62 -12.74 -1.93 -9.53
CA PHE A 62 -13.35 -2.23 -10.83
C PHE A 62 -13.84 -3.66 -11.02
N ASN A 63 -13.27 -4.65 -10.32
CA ASN A 63 -13.60 -6.07 -10.57
C ASN A 63 -14.36 -6.74 -9.41
N LEU A 64 -14.07 -6.39 -8.15
CA LEU A 64 -14.60 -7.07 -6.96
C LEU A 64 -15.01 -6.02 -5.92
N HIS A 65 -16.32 -5.83 -5.74
CA HIS A 65 -16.87 -5.12 -4.58
C HIS A 65 -16.81 -6.03 -3.34
N SER A 66 -15.62 -6.29 -2.76
CA SER A 66 -15.36 -6.60 -1.32
C SER A 66 -14.08 -7.43 -1.08
N ASP A 67 -13.39 -7.01 0.00
CA ASP A 67 -12.43 -7.60 0.94
C ASP A 67 -11.23 -8.45 0.46
N PHE A 68 -10.05 -7.81 0.47
CA PHE A 68 -8.72 -8.43 0.61
C PHE A 68 -7.96 -7.83 1.79
#